data_AF-A0A441WRW1-F1
#
_entry.id   AF-A0A441WRW1-F1
#
_cell.length_a   1.000
_cell.length_b   1.000
_cell.length_c   1.000
_cell.angle_alpha   90.00
_cell.angle_beta   90.00
_cell.angle_gamma   90.00
#
_symmetry.space_group_name_H-M   'P 1'
#
loop_
_entity.id
_entity.type
_entity.pdbx_description
1 polymer ?
#
loop_
_entity_poly.entity_id
_entity_poly.type
_entity_poly.pdbx_seq_one_letter_code
_entity_poly.pdbx_strand_id
1 'polypeptide(L)'
;FLPTVDDAIVTLIAERSPGFLAGEAAIADAVRDLAQHHVRAWRGVQSALRRMIDRFDPAAIEEELKSSSAIGTVLSGGRRARLWELYQKRHREIAQSAESSFLGEIGADFRDAYEEE
;
A
#
# COMPACT_ATOMS: atom_id res chain seq x y z
N PHE A 1 -0.82 8.00 -27.65
CA PHE A 1 0.44 7.28 -27.36
C PHE A 1 1.42 7.64 -28.46
N LEU A 2 2.62 8.12 -28.12
CA LEU A 2 3.68 8.42 -29.09
C LEU A 2 4.75 7.33 -28.98
N PRO A 3 5.20 6.74 -30.10
CA PRO A 3 5.98 5.51 -30.07
C PRO A 3 7.45 5.73 -29.67
N THR A 4 7.97 6.96 -29.77
CA THR A 4 9.35 7.29 -29.39
C THR A 4 9.43 8.59 -28.59
N VAL A 5 10.57 8.79 -27.91
CA VAL A 5 10.86 10.02 -27.16
C VAL A 5 11.01 11.22 -28.10
N ASP A 6 11.64 11.04 -29.25
CA ASP A 6 11.81 12.10 -30.25
C ASP A 6 10.45 12.59 -30.77
N ASP A 7 9.51 11.67 -31.03
CA ASP A 7 8.14 12.03 -31.43
C ASP A 7 7.41 12.84 -30.35
N ALA A 8 7.66 12.52 -29.08
CA ALA A 8 7.10 13.26 -27.95
C ALA A 8 7.65 14.68 -27.85
N ILE A 9 8.96 14.87 -28.00
CA ILE A 9 9.60 16.19 -27.95
C ILE A 9 9.13 17.06 -29.11
N VAL A 10 9.09 16.52 -30.34
CA VAL A 10 8.60 17.25 -31.51
C VAL A 10 7.16 17.69 -31.32
N THR A 11 6.29 16.81 -30.82
CA THR A 11 4.87 17.14 -30.56
C THR A 11 4.72 18.21 -29.48
N LEU A 12 5.62 18.26 -28.49
CA LEU A 12 5.57 19.21 -27.38
C LEU A 12 6.00 20.63 -27.80
N ILE A 13 6.88 20.75 -28.80
CA ILE A 13 7.42 22.02 -29.31
C ILE A 13 6.66 22.51 -30.56
N ALA A 14 6.01 21.62 -31.31
CA ALA A 14 5.25 21.95 -32.50
C ALA A 14 4.01 22.82 -32.21
N GLU A 15 3.57 23.59 -33.21
CA GLU A 15 2.29 24.33 -33.15
C GLU A 15 1.10 23.40 -32.92
N ARG A 16 0.04 23.92 -32.27
CA ARG A 16 -1.13 23.16 -31.79
C ARG A 16 -1.62 22.14 -32.82
N SER A 17 -1.44 20.86 -32.52
CA SER A 17 -2.07 19.76 -33.25
C SER A 17 -3.42 19.41 -32.61
N PRO A 18 -4.51 19.25 -33.38
CA PRO A 18 -5.80 18.82 -32.84
C PRO A 18 -5.68 17.53 -32.02
N GLY A 19 -6.21 17.55 -30.79
CA GLY A 19 -6.14 16.42 -29.86
C GLY A 19 -4.92 16.42 -28.92
N PHE A 20 -4.03 17.40 -29.02
CA PHE A 20 -2.87 17.56 -28.12
C PHE A 20 -2.91 18.92 -27.39
N LEU A 21 -2.47 18.91 -26.13
CA LEU A 21 -2.26 20.13 -25.36
C LEU A 21 -1.00 20.87 -25.88
N ALA A 22 -0.98 22.20 -25.74
CA ALA A 22 0.25 22.97 -25.94
C ALA A 22 1.32 22.54 -24.92
N GLY A 23 2.61 22.67 -25.27
CA GLY A 23 3.71 22.10 -24.50
C GLY A 23 3.68 22.37 -22.99
N GLU A 24 3.51 23.63 -22.57
CA GLU A 24 3.41 23.98 -21.14
C GLU A 24 2.23 23.29 -20.43
N ALA A 25 1.06 23.27 -21.08
CA ALA A 25 -0.12 22.61 -20.54
C ALA A 25 0.05 21.09 -20.51
N ALA A 26 0.71 20.51 -21.52
CA ALA A 26 1.01 19.08 -21.58
C ALA A 26 1.97 18.65 -20.47
N ILE A 27 3.03 19.42 -20.20
CA ILE A 27 3.96 19.17 -19.10
C ILE A 27 3.24 19.26 -17.76
N ALA A 28 2.48 20.33 -17.53
CA ALA A 28 1.73 20.51 -16.28
C ALA A 28 0.72 19.37 -16.05
N ASP A 29 0.04 18.94 -17.10
CA ASP A 29 -0.90 17.83 -17.03
C ASP A 29 -0.20 16.51 -16.73
N ALA A 30 0.90 16.20 -17.43
CA ALA A 30 1.68 14.99 -17.20
C ALA A 30 2.23 14.89 -15.77
N VAL A 31 2.73 16.01 -15.22
CA VAL A 31 3.21 16.07 -13.83
C VAL A 31 2.07 15.80 -12.84
N ARG A 32 0.90 16.42 -13.04
CA ARG A 32 -0.28 16.15 -12.19
C ARG A 32 -0.73 14.70 -12.29
N ASP A 33 -0.76 14.15 -13.49
CA ASP A 33 -1.19 12.76 -13.72
C ASP A 33 -0.22 11.78 -13.05
N LEU A 34 1.09 12.01 -13.16
CA LEU A 34 2.11 11.21 -12.49
C LEU A 34 1.96 11.27 -10.96
N ALA A 35 1.74 12.47 -10.40
CA ALA A 35 1.55 12.65 -8.97
C ALA A 35 0.29 11.91 -8.48
N GLN A 36 -0.83 12.04 -9.20
CA GLN A 36 -2.06 11.32 -8.88
C GLN A 36 -1.88 9.80 -9.01
N HIS A 37 -1.18 9.34 -10.03
CA HIS A 37 -0.88 7.93 -10.21
C HIS A 37 -0.08 7.38 -9.02
N HIS A 38 0.96 8.10 -8.57
CA HIS A 38 1.75 7.70 -7.41
C HIS A 38 0.92 7.60 -6.13
N VAL A 39 0.01 8.56 -5.88
CA VAL A 39 -0.92 8.50 -4.74
C VAL A 39 -1.80 7.26 -4.82
N ARG A 40 -2.32 6.91 -6.02
CA ARG A 40 -3.14 5.71 -6.21
C ARG A 40 -2.32 4.43 -6.03
N ALA A 41 -1.12 4.36 -6.59
CA ALA A 41 -0.20 3.24 -6.44
C ALA A 41 0.15 3.00 -4.96
N TRP A 42 0.44 4.07 -4.23
CA TRP A 42 0.72 4.02 -2.79
C TRP A 42 -0.47 3.49 -1.99
N ARG A 43 -1.69 3.98 -2.25
CA ARG A 43 -2.92 3.42 -1.66
C ARG A 43 -3.10 1.93 -1.99
N GLY A 44 -2.69 1.51 -3.18
CA GLY A 44 -2.67 0.10 -3.58
C GLY A 44 -1.75 -0.75 -2.71
N VAL A 45 -0.51 -0.30 -2.48
CA VAL A 45 0.48 -0.96 -1.61
C VAL A 45 -0.03 -1.03 -0.17
N GLN A 46 -0.52 0.10 0.36
CA GLN A 46 -1.14 0.20 1.68
C GLN A 46 -2.27 -0.82 1.86
N SER A 47 -3.14 -0.95 0.86
CA SER A 47 -4.25 -1.90 0.86
C SER A 47 -3.76 -3.36 0.77
N ALA A 48 -2.71 -3.64 0.00
CA ALA A 48 -2.12 -4.97 -0.10
C ALA A 48 -1.45 -5.39 1.22
N LEU A 49 -0.72 -4.49 1.87
CA LEU A 49 -0.11 -4.73 3.17
C LEU A 49 -1.16 -5.01 4.25
N ARG A 50 -2.25 -4.23 4.27
CA ARG A 50 -3.38 -4.47 5.15
C ARG A 50 -3.93 -5.88 5.00
N ARG A 51 -4.27 -6.27 3.75
CA ARG A 51 -4.78 -7.60 3.45
C ARG A 51 -3.81 -8.71 3.87
N MET A 52 -2.51 -8.47 3.74
CA MET A 52 -1.49 -9.41 4.18
C MET A 52 -1.53 -9.62 5.70
N ILE A 53 -1.66 -8.54 6.48
CA ILE A 53 -1.77 -8.60 7.95
C ILE A 53 -3.08 -9.29 8.38
N ASP A 54 -4.19 -8.96 7.71
CA ASP A 54 -5.51 -9.53 8.01
C ASP A 54 -5.55 -11.05 7.77
N ARG A 55 -4.75 -11.57 6.82
CA ARG A 55 -4.63 -13.01 6.56
C ARG A 55 -4.04 -13.78 7.75
N PHE A 56 -3.38 -13.10 8.67
CA PHE A 56 -2.86 -13.66 9.91
C PHE A 56 -3.72 -13.25 11.12
N ASP A 57 -4.97 -12.84 10.92
CA ASP A 57 -5.88 -12.55 12.03
C ASP A 57 -6.05 -13.80 12.94
N PRO A 58 -5.70 -13.70 14.25
CA PRO A 58 -5.92 -14.78 15.19
C PRO A 58 -7.34 -15.32 15.21
N ALA A 59 -8.36 -14.47 15.01
CA ALA A 59 -9.76 -14.90 14.98
C ALA A 59 -10.05 -15.78 13.76
N ALA A 60 -9.54 -15.42 12.59
CA ALA A 60 -9.67 -16.22 11.38
C ALA A 60 -8.98 -17.59 11.53
N ILE A 61 -7.80 -17.62 12.16
CA ILE A 61 -7.06 -18.86 12.45
C ILE A 61 -7.82 -19.74 13.45
N GLU A 62 -8.43 -19.15 14.48
CA GLU A 62 -9.27 -19.90 15.44
C GLU A 62 -10.51 -20.50 14.77
N GLU A 63 -11.17 -19.78 13.86
CA GLU A 63 -12.29 -20.30 13.08
C GLU A 63 -11.86 -21.42 12.14
N GLU A 64 -10.72 -21.27 11.44
CA GLU A 64 -10.17 -22.34 10.60
C GLU A 64 -9.89 -23.61 11.43
N LEU A 65 -9.30 -23.46 12.62
CA LEU A 65 -9.02 -24.57 13.52
C LEU A 65 -10.31 -25.27 13.99
N LYS A 66 -11.36 -24.52 14.33
CA LYS A 66 -12.68 -25.07 14.71
C LYS A 66 -13.32 -25.82 13.55
N SER A 67 -13.15 -25.34 12.32
CA SER A 67 -13.71 -25.98 11.11
C SER A 67 -12.98 -27.27 10.72
N SER A 68 -11.69 -27.38 11.03
CA SER A 68 -10.81 -28.49 10.65
C SER A 68 -10.83 -29.67 11.63
N SER A 69 -11.30 -29.46 12.86
CA SER A 69 -11.28 -30.51 13.90
C SER A 69 -12.59 -30.59 14.69
N ALA A 70 -13.27 -31.74 14.59
CA ALA A 70 -14.28 -32.15 15.57
C ALA A 70 -13.67 -32.45 16.97
N ILE A 71 -12.35 -32.39 17.10
CA ILE A 71 -11.62 -32.60 18.35
C ILE A 71 -11.22 -31.23 18.89
N GLY A 72 -12.11 -30.70 19.73
CA GLY A 72 -11.80 -29.64 20.67
C GLY A 72 -10.80 -30.15 21.70
N THR A 73 -9.52 -29.90 21.47
CA THR A 73 -8.51 -29.90 22.54
C THR A 73 -7.80 -28.57 22.54
N VAL A 74 -8.53 -27.61 23.09
CA VAL A 74 -8.11 -26.67 24.12
C VAL A 74 -6.60 -26.38 24.14
N LEU A 75 -6.24 -25.13 23.79
CA LEU A 75 -5.00 -24.50 24.24
C LEU A 75 -5.06 -24.23 25.77
N SER A 76 -5.48 -25.20 26.58
CA SER A 76 -5.66 -25.06 28.03
C SER A 76 -4.32 -25.22 28.71
N GLY A 77 -3.68 -24.08 28.93
CA GLY A 77 -2.58 -23.97 29.86
C GLY A 77 -1.24 -24.47 29.31
N GLY A 78 -0.17 -23.82 29.78
CA GLY A 78 1.20 -24.13 29.41
C GLY A 78 1.77 -23.21 28.33
N ARG A 79 2.93 -23.61 27.79
CA ARG A 79 3.75 -22.76 26.89
C ARG A 79 3.04 -22.37 25.60
N ARG A 80 2.22 -23.26 25.01
CA ARG A 80 1.49 -22.99 23.76
C ARG A 80 0.43 -21.91 23.93
N ALA A 81 -0.32 -21.93 25.03
CA ALA A 81 -1.30 -20.89 25.35
C ALA A 81 -0.64 -19.51 25.49
N ARG A 82 0.48 -19.42 26.23
CA ARG A 82 1.24 -18.17 26.37
C ARG A 82 1.83 -17.67 25.05
N LEU A 83 2.30 -18.57 24.18
CA LEU A 83 2.77 -18.21 22.84
C LEU A 83 1.62 -17.69 21.97
N TRP A 84 0.43 -18.26 22.10
CA TRP A 84 -0.77 -17.81 21.40
C TRP A 84 -1.22 -16.42 21.87
N GLU A 85 -1.25 -16.18 23.18
CA GLU A 85 -1.52 -14.85 23.76
C GLU A 85 -0.50 -13.81 23.28
N LEU A 86 0.79 -14.17 23.26
CA LEU A 86 1.85 -13.29 22.75
C LEU A 86 1.66 -13.00 21.26
N TYR A 87 1.34 -14.00 20.46
CA TYR A 87 1.05 -13.84 19.04
C TYR A 87 -0.12 -12.88 18.81
N GLN A 88 -1.25 -13.08 19.50
CA GLN A 88 -2.41 -12.19 19.43
C GLN A 88 -2.04 -10.74 19.77
N LYS A 89 -1.25 -10.54 20.82
CA LYS A 89 -0.75 -9.21 21.20
C LYS A 89 0.10 -8.59 20.10
N ARG A 90 1.07 -9.34 19.54
CA ARG A 90 1.94 -8.85 18.47
C ARG A 90 1.20 -8.56 17.18
N HIS A 91 0.25 -9.40 16.80
CA HIS A 91 -0.61 -9.16 15.63
C HIS A 91 -1.37 -7.85 15.80
N ARG A 92 -2.00 -7.61 16.97
CA ARG A 92 -2.72 -6.36 17.25
C ARG A 92 -1.81 -5.13 17.17
N GLU A 93 -0.60 -5.21 17.75
CA GLU A 93 0.40 -4.14 17.68
C GLU A 93 0.79 -3.82 16.21
N ILE A 94 1.06 -4.86 15.40
CA ILE A 94 1.42 -4.71 13.99
C ILE A 94 0.24 -4.17 13.16
N ALA A 95 -0.97 -4.69 13.38
CA ALA A 95 -2.17 -4.24 12.69
C ALA A 95 -2.42 -2.76 13.00
N GLN A 96 -2.37 -2.36 14.28
CA GLN A 96 -2.55 -0.97 14.70
C GLN A 96 -1.47 -0.06 14.09
N SER A 97 -0.20 -0.47 14.15
CA SER A 97 0.91 0.28 13.56
C SER A 97 0.79 0.41 12.04
N ALA A 98 0.29 -0.61 11.36
CA ALA A 98 0.02 -0.54 9.93
C ALA A 98 -1.09 0.48 9.62
N GLU A 99 -2.13 0.59 10.46
CA GLU A 99 -3.16 1.63 10.26
C GLU A 99 -2.67 3.04 10.60
N SER A 100 -1.82 3.20 11.63
CA SER A 100 -1.38 4.53 12.07
C SER A 100 -0.17 5.04 11.30
N SER A 101 0.85 4.20 11.15
CA SER A 101 2.18 4.59 10.69
C SER A 101 2.36 4.39 9.18
N PHE A 102 1.92 3.25 8.63
CA PHE A 102 1.97 3.02 7.17
C PHE A 102 0.87 3.75 6.39
N LEU A 103 -0.33 3.92 6.97
CA LEU A 103 -1.40 4.68 6.33
C LEU A 103 -1.28 6.20 6.53
N GLY A 104 -0.63 6.65 7.62
CA GLY A 104 -0.56 8.06 8.01
C GLY A 104 0.83 8.70 8.02
N GLU A 105 1.88 8.03 8.53
CA GLU A 105 3.17 8.65 8.86
C GLU A 105 4.26 8.53 7.78
N ILE A 106 4.20 7.54 6.88
CA ILE A 106 5.17 7.48 5.76
C ILE A 106 5.09 8.74 4.88
N GLY A 107 3.97 9.47 4.87
CA GLY A 107 3.90 10.78 4.20
C GLY A 107 4.76 11.88 4.84
N ALA A 108 5.14 11.76 6.12
CA ALA A 108 6.08 12.65 6.80
C ALA A 108 7.52 12.20 6.57
N ASP A 109 7.85 10.94 6.87
CA ASP A 109 9.22 10.42 6.69
C ASP A 109 9.67 10.44 5.20
N PHE A 110 8.75 10.23 4.26
CA PHE A 110 9.05 10.33 2.82
C PHE A 110 9.25 11.78 2.36
N ARG A 111 8.63 12.77 3.02
CA ARG A 111 8.93 14.19 2.78
C ARG A 111 10.30 14.54 3.33
N ASP A 112 10.59 14.14 4.55
CA ASP A 112 11.86 14.45 5.22
C ASP A 112 13.05 13.84 4.45
N ALA A 113 12.93 12.59 3.97
CA ALA A 113 13.94 11.96 3.13
C ALA A 113 14.15 12.62 1.75
N TYR A 114 13.17 13.39 1.25
CA TYR A 114 13.28 14.16 0.00
C TYR A 114 13.77 15.60 0.22
N GLU A 115 13.70 16.12 1.45
CA GLU A 115 14.18 17.47 1.81
C GLU A 115 15.64 17.47 2.29
N GLU A 116 16.20 16.30 2.65
CA GLU A 116 17.60 16.11 3.03
C GLU A 116 18.55 15.81 1.84
N GLU A 117 18.03 15.62 0.62
CA GLU A 117 18.79 15.57 -0.64
C GLU A 117 18.66 16.87 -1.47
#